data_AF-A0A2S4S2M8-F1
#
_entry.id   AF-A0A2S4S2M8-F1
#
_cell.length_a   1.000
_cell.length_b   1.000
_cell.length_c   1.000
_cell.angle_alpha   90.00
_cell.angle_beta   90.00
_cell.angle_gamma   90.00
#
_symmetry.space_group_name_H-M   'P 1'
#
loop_
_entity.id
_entity.type
_entity.pdbx_description
1 polymer ?
#
loop_
_entity_poly.entity_id
_entity_poly.type
_entity_poly.pdbx_seq_one_letter_code
_entity_poly.pdbx_strand_id
1 'polypeptide(L)'
;MRHYTTLIDIIYNPASYCDNSWLDFPGNPAADINALPAYLKNHLLLAHSERRALPENATEETQPVTLFIQNWNKIQRAAYMTGLKLFSAHILNAPLYMRKLTHKERAFLCLPLSFSVPVSNYVQTELSDEHITQAGANFIYSLAAEVLPSILIERLPLIFPSSFSFEKVSCGNPYRSLSALKWAFDYA
;
A
#
# COMPACT_ATOMS: atom_id res chain seq x y z
N MET A 1 4.33 -19.32 12.28
CA MET A 1 5.54 -18.98 11.49
C MET A 1 5.32 -17.61 10.88
N ARG A 2 6.24 -16.64 11.09
CA ARG A 2 6.20 -15.39 10.33
C ARG A 2 6.64 -15.74 8.91
N HIS A 3 5.71 -15.73 7.95
CA HIS A 3 6.10 -15.79 6.54
C HIS A 3 6.88 -14.52 6.24
N TYR A 4 8.19 -14.66 6.05
CA TYR A 4 9.01 -13.59 5.52
C TYR A 4 8.76 -13.53 4.02
N THR A 5 8.18 -12.43 3.55
CA THR A 5 8.05 -12.19 2.12
C THR A 5 9.45 -11.98 1.54
N THR A 6 9.83 -12.78 0.55
CA THR A 6 11.10 -12.61 -0.17
C THR A 6 10.88 -11.75 -1.43
N LEU A 7 11.97 -11.25 -2.00
CA LEU A 7 11.92 -10.55 -3.29
C LEU A 7 11.29 -11.41 -4.40
N ILE A 8 11.60 -12.72 -4.41
CA ILE A 8 11.06 -13.68 -5.38
C ILE A 8 9.54 -13.81 -5.21
N ASP A 9 9.05 -13.86 -3.97
CA ASP A 9 7.61 -13.93 -3.69
C ASP A 9 6.88 -12.68 -4.21
N ILE A 10 7.48 -11.50 -4.04
CA ILE A 10 6.90 -10.25 -4.54
C ILE A 10 6.86 -10.22 -6.07
N ILE A 11 7.95 -10.64 -6.72
CA ILE A 11 8.05 -10.54 -8.18
C ILE A 11 7.14 -11.57 -8.87
N TYR A 12 7.12 -12.81 -8.39
CA TYR A 12 6.55 -13.95 -9.12
C TYR A 12 5.30 -14.56 -8.49
N ASN A 13 4.94 -14.18 -7.26
CA ASN A 13 3.79 -14.75 -6.55
C ASN A 13 2.73 -13.69 -6.14
N PRO A 14 2.23 -12.85 -7.08
CA PRO A 14 1.28 -11.79 -6.76
C PRO A 14 -0.04 -12.28 -6.18
N ALA A 15 -0.50 -13.48 -6.52
CA ALA A 15 -1.74 -14.05 -5.98
C ALA A 15 -1.69 -14.29 -4.46
N SER A 16 -0.50 -14.29 -3.85
CA SER A 16 -0.34 -14.43 -2.41
C SER A 16 -0.59 -13.15 -1.61
N TYR A 17 -0.56 -11.99 -2.27
CA TYR A 17 -0.65 -10.69 -1.60
C TYR A 17 -1.57 -9.68 -2.30
N CYS A 18 -2.08 -9.97 -3.51
CA CYS A 18 -2.95 -9.05 -4.21
C CYS A 18 -4.32 -8.93 -3.53
N ASP A 19 -4.95 -7.76 -3.68
CA ASP A 19 -6.35 -7.59 -3.32
C ASP A 19 -7.24 -8.42 -4.26
N ASN A 20 -8.32 -9.00 -3.71
CA ASN A 20 -9.19 -9.89 -4.47
C ASN A 20 -9.87 -9.20 -5.66
N SER A 21 -10.06 -7.88 -5.62
CA SER A 21 -10.64 -7.11 -6.74
C SER A 21 -9.79 -7.11 -8.01
N TRP A 22 -8.53 -7.55 -7.95
CA TRP A 22 -7.69 -7.79 -9.14
C TRP A 22 -8.02 -9.11 -9.85
N LEU A 23 -8.72 -10.01 -9.18
CA LEU A 23 -9.16 -11.28 -9.74
C LEU A 23 -10.53 -11.15 -10.43
N ASP A 24 -11.24 -10.04 -10.25
CA ASP A 24 -12.52 -9.77 -10.89
C ASP A 24 -12.30 -9.17 -12.29
N PHE A 25 -11.82 -9.97 -13.25
CA PHE A 25 -11.57 -9.49 -14.61
C PHE A 25 -12.88 -9.23 -15.38
N PRO A 26 -13.13 -8.00 -15.86
CA PRO A 26 -14.30 -7.72 -16.69
C PRO A 26 -14.19 -8.48 -18.02
N GLY A 27 -15.11 -9.42 -18.26
CA GLY A 27 -15.24 -10.12 -19.54
C GLY A 27 -14.96 -11.63 -19.53
N ASN A 28 -14.74 -12.27 -18.37
CA ASN A 28 -14.57 -13.73 -18.30
C ASN A 28 -15.75 -14.41 -17.57
N PRO A 29 -16.85 -14.73 -18.27
CA PRO A 29 -18.11 -15.17 -17.63
C PRO A 29 -18.13 -16.63 -17.15
N ALA A 30 -17.01 -17.38 -17.20
CA ALA A 30 -17.09 -18.85 -17.09
C ALA A 30 -16.04 -19.53 -16.19
N ALA A 31 -15.01 -18.84 -15.70
CA ALA A 31 -14.03 -19.46 -14.82
C ALA A 31 -14.22 -18.92 -13.40
N ASP A 32 -14.50 -19.80 -12.44
CA ASP A 32 -14.32 -19.48 -11.03
C ASP A 32 -12.81 -19.26 -10.82
N ILE A 33 -12.38 -17.99 -10.91
CA ILE A 33 -10.98 -17.62 -10.79
C ILE A 33 -10.43 -18.08 -9.45
N ASN A 34 -11.27 -18.19 -8.41
CA ASN A 34 -10.86 -18.73 -7.12
C ASN A 34 -10.48 -20.21 -7.20
N ALA A 35 -11.08 -20.98 -8.12
CA ALA A 35 -10.76 -22.38 -8.36
C ALA A 35 -9.48 -22.59 -9.21
N LEU A 36 -8.91 -21.53 -9.80
CA LEU A 36 -7.65 -21.67 -10.54
C LEU A 36 -6.48 -21.98 -9.60
N PRO A 37 -5.56 -22.88 -10.01
CA PRO A 37 -4.29 -23.06 -9.33
C PRO A 37 -3.50 -21.75 -9.18
N ALA A 38 -2.72 -21.63 -8.10
CA ALA A 38 -1.98 -20.42 -7.77
C ALA A 38 -1.05 -19.94 -8.89
N TYR A 39 -0.40 -20.87 -9.61
CA TYR A 39 0.49 -20.52 -10.71
C TYR A 39 -0.24 -19.86 -11.90
N LEU A 40 -1.49 -20.25 -12.18
CA LEU A 40 -2.30 -19.60 -13.22
C LEU A 40 -2.75 -18.21 -12.79
N LYS A 41 -3.16 -18.05 -11.53
CA LYS A 41 -3.49 -16.73 -10.96
C LYS A 41 -2.29 -15.78 -11.06
N ASN A 42 -1.11 -16.25 -10.66
CA ASN A 42 0.13 -15.50 -10.77
C ASN A 42 0.41 -15.11 -12.21
N HIS A 43 0.33 -16.06 -13.15
CA HIS A 43 0.55 -15.77 -14.56
C HIS A 43 -0.42 -14.71 -15.11
N LEU A 44 -1.71 -14.78 -14.78
CA LEU A 44 -2.71 -13.80 -15.21
C LEU A 44 -2.44 -12.40 -14.65
N LEU A 45 -2.16 -12.31 -13.35
CA LEU A 45 -1.83 -11.04 -12.70
C LEU A 45 -0.56 -10.41 -13.29
N LEU A 46 0.47 -11.22 -13.55
CA LEU A 46 1.71 -10.75 -14.19
C LEU A 46 1.45 -10.32 -15.63
N ALA A 47 0.73 -11.11 -16.43
CA ALA A 47 0.42 -10.76 -17.82
C ALA A 47 -0.41 -9.48 -17.96
N HIS A 48 -1.22 -9.14 -16.97
CA HIS A 48 -1.99 -7.89 -16.96
C HIS A 48 -1.23 -6.69 -16.40
N SER A 49 -0.24 -6.91 -15.51
CA SER A 49 0.51 -5.82 -14.85
C SER A 49 1.88 -5.52 -15.48
N GLU A 50 2.52 -6.50 -16.12
CA GLU A 50 3.85 -6.35 -16.74
C GLU A 50 3.74 -5.91 -18.19
N ARG A 51 4.20 -4.69 -18.50
CA ARG A 51 4.42 -4.24 -19.89
C ARG A 51 5.90 -4.21 -20.30
N ARG A 52 6.84 -4.53 -19.40
CA ARG A 52 8.29 -4.37 -19.66
C ARG A 52 9.11 -5.52 -19.08
N ALA A 53 10.20 -5.86 -19.77
CA ALA A 53 11.18 -6.82 -19.30
C ALA A 53 11.92 -6.31 -18.05
N LEU A 54 12.29 -7.22 -17.15
CA LEU A 54 13.07 -6.93 -15.95
C LEU A 54 14.40 -6.25 -16.31
N PRO A 55 14.67 -5.02 -15.81
CA PRO A 55 15.97 -4.40 -16.00
C PRO A 55 17.04 -5.09 -15.14
N GLU A 56 18.25 -5.24 -15.69
CA GLU A 56 19.38 -5.97 -15.09
C GLU A 56 19.86 -5.40 -13.74
N ASN A 57 19.52 -4.14 -13.42
CA ASN A 57 19.92 -3.45 -12.20
C ASN A 57 18.87 -3.51 -11.06
N ALA A 58 17.87 -4.39 -11.16
CA ALA A 58 16.73 -4.43 -10.23
C ALA A 58 17.05 -4.95 -8.81
N THR A 59 18.31 -5.26 -8.49
CA THR A 59 18.71 -6.07 -7.33
C THR A 59 19.55 -5.35 -6.27
N GLU A 60 19.78 -4.04 -6.36
CA GLU A 60 20.48 -3.33 -5.28
C GLU A 60 19.59 -3.23 -4.02
N GLU A 61 19.86 -4.08 -3.03
CA GLU A 61 19.21 -4.05 -1.73
C GLU A 61 19.74 -2.89 -0.88
N THR A 62 19.08 -1.74 -0.98
CA THR A 62 19.29 -0.63 -0.05
C THR A 62 18.43 -0.79 1.21
N GLN A 63 18.79 -0.14 2.32
CA GLN A 63 18.00 -0.19 3.55
C GLN A 63 16.50 0.18 3.34
N PRO A 64 16.15 1.21 2.54
CA PRO A 64 14.75 1.46 2.17
C PRO A 64 14.09 0.29 1.44
N VAL A 65 14.76 -0.33 0.47
CA VAL A 65 14.22 -1.47 -0.28
C VAL A 65 13.93 -2.64 0.67
N THR A 66 14.88 -2.96 1.55
CA THR A 66 14.71 -4.01 2.56
C THR A 66 13.51 -3.73 3.49
N LEU A 67 13.29 -2.47 3.88
CA LEU A 67 12.15 -2.08 4.72
C LEU A 67 10.81 -2.45 4.06
N PHE A 68 10.66 -2.17 2.76
CA PHE A 68 9.44 -2.51 2.01
C PHE A 68 9.29 -4.02 1.86
N ILE A 69 10.34 -4.74 1.44
CA ILE A 69 10.30 -6.19 1.23
C ILE A 69 9.89 -6.91 2.53
N GLN A 70 10.52 -6.56 3.66
CA GLN A 70 10.24 -7.20 4.95
C GLN A 70 8.85 -6.91 5.51
N ASN A 71 8.19 -5.84 5.05
CA ASN A 71 6.87 -5.43 5.52
C ASN A 71 5.81 -5.48 4.42
N TRP A 72 6.08 -6.21 3.32
CA TRP A 72 5.20 -6.21 2.14
C TRP A 72 3.76 -6.59 2.48
N ASN A 73 3.59 -7.63 3.31
CA ASN A 73 2.30 -8.11 3.79
C ASN A 73 1.56 -7.14 4.73
N LYS A 74 2.24 -6.10 5.22
CA LYS A 74 1.66 -5.07 6.10
C LYS A 74 1.32 -3.79 5.36
N ILE A 75 1.69 -3.66 4.08
CA ILE A 75 1.58 -2.39 3.34
C ILE A 75 0.15 -1.86 3.33
N GLN A 76 -0.86 -2.70 3.10
CA GLN A 76 -2.26 -2.25 3.11
C GLN A 76 -2.67 -1.64 4.45
N ARG A 77 -2.31 -2.30 5.56
CA ARG A 77 -2.61 -1.80 6.90
C ARG A 77 -1.78 -0.56 7.24
N ALA A 78 -0.51 -0.52 6.85
CA ALA A 78 0.34 0.65 7.03
C ALA A 78 -0.17 1.86 6.23
N ALA A 79 -0.79 1.63 5.06
CA ALA A 79 -1.48 2.67 4.30
C ALA A 79 -2.65 3.23 5.10
N TYR A 80 -3.51 2.39 5.67
CA TYR A 80 -4.58 2.86 6.56
C TYR A 80 -4.05 3.67 7.75
N MET A 81 -3.02 3.19 8.45
CA MET A 81 -2.40 3.93 9.56
C MET A 81 -1.84 5.28 9.11
N THR A 82 -1.14 5.30 7.98
CA THR A 82 -0.62 6.53 7.35
C THR A 82 -1.74 7.49 7.02
N GLY A 83 -2.82 6.99 6.43
CA GLY A 83 -4.04 7.73 6.14
C GLY A 83 -4.64 8.36 7.38
N LEU A 84 -4.79 7.61 8.48
CA LEU A 84 -5.28 8.15 9.75
C LEU A 84 -4.45 9.36 10.18
N LYS A 85 -3.13 9.28 10.03
CA LYS A 85 -2.26 10.37 10.42
C LYS A 85 -2.38 11.59 9.50
N LEU A 86 -2.50 11.37 8.19
CA LEU A 86 -2.78 12.43 7.22
C LEU A 86 -4.11 13.12 7.56
N PHE A 87 -5.16 12.38 7.88
CA PHE A 87 -6.47 12.93 8.24
C PHE A 87 -6.63 13.32 9.71
N SER A 88 -5.54 13.41 10.47
CA SER A 88 -5.61 13.59 11.94
C SER A 88 -6.46 14.78 12.37
N ALA A 89 -6.30 15.95 11.74
CA ALA A 89 -7.12 17.12 12.04
C ALA A 89 -8.62 16.90 11.78
N HIS A 90 -8.98 16.20 10.70
CA HIS A 90 -10.38 15.89 10.36
C HIS A 90 -10.97 14.85 11.32
N ILE A 91 -10.21 13.79 11.63
CA ILE A 91 -10.62 12.71 12.54
C ILE A 91 -10.87 13.25 13.96
N LEU A 92 -10.02 14.15 14.44
CA LEU A 92 -10.20 14.78 15.76
C LEU A 92 -11.51 15.58 15.85
N ASN A 93 -12.00 16.10 14.73
CA ASN A 93 -13.28 16.82 14.63
C ASN A 93 -14.47 15.88 14.28
N ALA A 94 -14.25 14.59 14.10
CA ALA A 94 -15.24 13.59 13.74
C ALA A 94 -15.45 12.56 14.87
N PRO A 95 -16.20 12.89 15.94
CA PRO A 95 -16.29 12.07 17.15
C PRO A 95 -16.88 10.67 16.90
N LEU A 96 -17.77 10.52 15.92
CA LEU A 96 -18.33 9.22 15.55
C LEU A 96 -17.28 8.32 14.90
N TYR A 97 -16.40 8.87 14.07
CA TYR A 97 -15.32 8.12 13.44
C TYR A 97 -14.25 7.76 14.49
N MET A 98 -13.87 8.72 15.35
CA MET A 98 -12.90 8.51 16.43
C MET A 98 -13.32 7.40 17.41
N ARG A 99 -14.63 7.21 17.63
CA ARG A 99 -15.17 6.12 18.47
C ARG A 99 -15.02 4.73 17.84
N LYS A 100 -14.98 4.64 16.51
CA LYS A 100 -14.80 3.36 15.80
C LYS A 100 -13.36 2.87 15.84
N LEU A 101 -12.40 3.78 16.06
CA LEU A 101 -10.98 3.44 16.11
C LEU A 101 -10.63 2.57 17.33
N THR A 102 -9.86 1.53 17.07
CA THR A 102 -9.21 0.69 18.07
C THR A 102 -8.26 1.50 18.96
N HIS A 103 -7.85 0.91 20.10
CA HIS A 103 -6.84 1.54 20.95
C HIS A 103 -5.50 1.75 20.22
N LYS A 104 -5.08 0.78 19.40
CA LYS A 104 -3.82 0.83 18.63
C LYS A 104 -3.82 1.97 17.60
N GLU A 105 -4.93 2.15 16.89
CA GLU A 105 -5.10 3.24 15.91
C GLU A 105 -5.10 4.62 16.56
N ARG A 106 -5.82 4.78 17.68
CA ARG A 106 -5.83 6.04 18.44
C ARG A 106 -4.44 6.37 18.99
N ALA A 107 -3.72 5.38 19.51
CA ALA A 107 -2.35 5.57 19.98
C ALA A 107 -1.42 6.04 18.85
N PHE A 108 -1.51 5.43 17.67
CA PHE A 108 -0.74 5.86 16.49
C PHE A 108 -1.08 7.29 16.06
N LEU A 109 -2.37 7.63 16.04
CA LEU A 109 -2.85 8.97 15.68
C LEU A 109 -2.20 10.05 16.55
N CYS A 110 -1.97 9.76 17.83
CA CYS A 110 -1.36 10.67 18.80
C CYS A 110 0.17 10.79 18.70
N LEU A 111 0.86 9.94 17.91
CA LEU A 111 2.32 10.03 17.77
C LEU A 111 2.72 11.35 17.09
N PRO A 112 3.81 12.02 17.50
CA PRO A 112 4.25 13.28 16.88
C PRO A 112 5.00 13.04 15.56
N LEU A 113 4.37 12.30 14.63
CA LEU A 113 4.92 12.03 13.29
C LEU A 113 4.60 13.18 12.34
N SER A 114 5.63 13.74 11.71
CA SER A 114 5.48 14.79 10.71
C SER A 114 5.27 14.19 9.32
N PHE A 115 4.04 14.23 8.82
CA PHE A 115 3.74 13.98 7.41
C PHE A 115 3.69 15.32 6.67
N SER A 116 4.47 15.45 5.61
CA SER A 116 4.66 16.74 4.91
C SER A 116 3.59 17.01 3.83
N VAL A 117 2.54 16.21 3.78
CA VAL A 117 1.54 16.25 2.70
C VAL A 117 0.41 17.19 3.07
N PRO A 118 0.14 18.26 2.28
CA PRO A 118 -1.07 19.05 2.46
C PRO A 118 -2.30 18.20 2.11
N VAL A 119 -3.23 18.08 3.05
CA VAL A 119 -4.51 17.34 2.90
C VAL A 119 -5.53 18.16 2.08
N SER A 120 -5.10 19.22 1.39
CA SER A 120 -5.97 20.27 0.86
C SER A 120 -6.96 19.82 -0.22
N ASN A 121 -6.83 18.61 -0.75
CA ASN A 121 -7.65 18.14 -1.88
C ASN A 121 -8.73 17.14 -1.49
N TYR A 122 -8.79 16.68 -0.23
CA TYR A 122 -9.80 15.71 0.22
C TYR A 122 -11.01 16.43 0.82
N VAL A 123 -11.74 17.20 -0.01
CA VAL A 123 -13.02 17.79 0.36
C VAL A 123 -14.09 16.70 0.29
N GLN A 124 -14.20 15.88 1.33
CA GLN A 124 -15.28 14.91 1.47
C GLN A 124 -16.00 15.08 2.80
N THR A 125 -17.33 15.03 2.74
CA THR A 125 -18.26 15.22 3.85
C THR A 125 -18.28 14.04 4.82
N GLU A 126 -17.88 12.84 4.39
CA GLU A 126 -17.85 11.64 5.23
C GLU A 126 -16.50 10.91 5.14
N LEU A 127 -15.87 10.68 6.29
CA LEU A 127 -14.66 9.87 6.42
C LEU A 127 -15.02 8.38 6.31
N SER A 128 -14.42 7.69 5.34
CA SER A 128 -14.49 6.23 5.21
C SER A 128 -13.10 5.60 5.31
N ASP A 129 -13.04 4.34 5.73
CA ASP A 129 -11.78 3.59 5.81
C ASP A 129 -11.12 3.43 4.43
N GLU A 130 -11.93 3.35 3.37
CA GLU A 130 -11.46 3.27 1.99
C GLU A 130 -10.71 4.55 1.58
N HIS A 131 -11.31 5.73 1.80
CA HIS A 131 -10.67 7.01 1.48
C HIS A 131 -9.40 7.24 2.29
N ILE A 132 -9.41 6.86 3.57
CA ILE A 132 -8.25 6.93 4.46
C ILE A 132 -7.14 6.02 3.95
N THR A 133 -7.48 4.78 3.59
CA THR A 133 -6.51 3.81 3.05
C THR A 133 -5.96 4.29 1.71
N GLN A 134 -6.78 4.83 0.82
CA GLN A 134 -6.35 5.34 -0.49
C GLN A 134 -5.36 6.50 -0.35
N ALA A 135 -5.63 7.46 0.53
CA ALA A 135 -4.69 8.56 0.76
C ALA A 135 -3.35 8.08 1.32
N GLY A 136 -3.36 7.09 2.21
CA GLY A 136 -2.14 6.45 2.68
C GLY A 136 -1.43 5.65 1.59
N ALA A 137 -2.18 4.97 0.72
CA ALA A 137 -1.64 4.23 -0.42
C ALA A 137 -0.94 5.17 -1.39
N ASN A 138 -1.53 6.33 -1.69
CA ASN A 138 -0.92 7.39 -2.49
C ASN A 138 0.39 7.91 -1.90
N PHE A 139 0.44 8.10 -0.57
CA PHE A 139 1.68 8.47 0.12
C PHE A 139 2.76 7.39 -0.01
N ILE A 140 2.41 6.13 0.28
CA ILE A 140 3.35 5.00 0.22
C ILE A 140 3.85 4.82 -1.22
N TYR A 141 2.97 4.86 -2.21
CA TYR A 141 3.31 4.75 -3.62
C TYR A 141 4.27 5.87 -4.06
N SER A 142 3.99 7.10 -3.66
CA SER A 142 4.84 8.25 -3.98
C SER A 142 6.21 8.15 -3.33
N LEU A 143 6.29 7.66 -2.08
CA LEU A 143 7.55 7.42 -1.41
C LEU A 143 8.33 6.26 -2.05
N ALA A 144 7.63 5.17 -2.38
CA ALA A 144 8.20 4.01 -3.05
C ALA A 144 8.78 4.38 -4.42
N ALA A 145 8.12 5.27 -5.17
CA ALA A 145 8.59 5.75 -6.47
C ALA A 145 9.97 6.44 -6.41
N GLU A 146 10.37 6.95 -5.25
CA GLU A 146 11.66 7.63 -5.05
C GLU A 146 12.77 6.67 -4.57
N VAL A 147 12.44 5.48 -4.08
CA VAL A 147 13.40 4.60 -3.37
C VAL A 147 13.42 3.15 -3.82
N LEU A 148 12.37 2.67 -4.48
CA LEU A 148 12.26 1.29 -4.94
C LEU A 148 12.64 1.16 -6.43
N PRO A 149 13.21 0.01 -6.82
CA PRO A 149 13.31 -0.37 -8.23
C PRO A 149 11.94 -0.40 -8.91
N SER A 150 11.90 -0.09 -10.20
CA SER A 150 10.66 -0.03 -10.99
C SER A 150 9.81 -1.29 -10.89
N ILE A 151 10.44 -2.48 -10.87
CA ILE A 151 9.73 -3.75 -10.76
C ILE A 151 8.91 -3.86 -9.47
N LEU A 152 9.42 -3.36 -8.34
CA LEU A 152 8.69 -3.36 -7.08
C LEU A 152 7.59 -2.30 -7.06
N ILE A 153 7.85 -1.14 -7.66
CA ILE A 153 6.84 -0.08 -7.81
C ILE A 153 5.64 -0.61 -8.61
N GLU A 154 5.87 -1.35 -9.69
CA GLU A 154 4.80 -1.94 -10.52
C GLU A 154 3.97 -3.00 -9.78
N ARG A 155 4.54 -3.66 -8.76
CA ARG A 155 3.84 -4.65 -7.93
C ARG A 155 3.06 -4.06 -6.77
N LEU A 156 3.45 -2.88 -6.30
CA LEU A 156 2.87 -2.24 -5.14
C LEU A 156 1.35 -1.98 -5.28
N PRO A 157 0.82 -1.53 -6.44
CA PRO A 157 -0.62 -1.34 -6.65
C PRO A 157 -1.48 -2.58 -6.40
N LEU A 158 -0.95 -3.78 -6.67
CA LEU A 158 -1.69 -5.03 -6.55
C LEU A 158 -2.16 -5.29 -5.11
N ILE A 159 -1.48 -4.73 -4.10
CA ILE A 159 -1.82 -4.88 -2.67
C ILE A 159 -3.14 -4.19 -2.31
N PHE A 160 -3.56 -3.21 -3.10
CA PHE A 160 -4.73 -2.38 -2.84
C PHE A 160 -5.88 -2.75 -3.79
N PRO A 161 -7.12 -2.36 -3.47
CA PRO A 161 -8.24 -2.55 -4.38
C PRO A 161 -7.96 -2.00 -5.79
N SER A 162 -8.37 -2.72 -6.82
CA SER A 162 -8.15 -2.34 -8.23
C SER A 162 -8.84 -1.03 -8.63
N SER A 163 -9.80 -0.56 -7.82
CA SER A 163 -10.44 0.74 -7.95
C SER A 163 -9.57 1.92 -7.54
N PHE A 164 -8.47 1.70 -6.81
CA PHE A 164 -7.63 2.79 -6.31
C PHE A 164 -6.86 3.46 -7.44
N SER A 165 -6.95 4.79 -7.50
CA SER A 165 -6.06 5.61 -8.32
C SER A 165 -4.79 5.95 -7.55
N PHE A 166 -3.64 5.78 -8.20
CA PHE A 166 -2.33 6.11 -7.64
C PHE A 166 -1.83 7.43 -8.24
N GLU A 167 -1.99 8.50 -7.47
CA GLU A 167 -1.51 9.83 -7.84
C GLU A 167 -0.18 10.13 -7.15
N LYS A 168 0.76 10.76 -7.88
CA LYS A 168 2.02 11.19 -7.28
C LYS A 168 1.77 12.38 -6.36
N VAL A 169 1.99 12.17 -5.07
CA VAL A 169 1.88 13.18 -4.01
C VAL A 169 3.29 13.60 -3.57
N SER A 170 3.48 14.88 -3.23
CA SER A 170 4.77 15.34 -2.72
C SER A 170 5.04 14.76 -1.33
N CYS A 171 6.01 13.85 -1.21
CA CYS A 171 6.42 13.25 0.06
C CYS A 171 7.40 14.11 0.88
N GLY A 172 7.72 15.32 0.44
CA GLY A 172 8.72 16.18 1.08
C GLY A 172 10.08 15.49 1.16
N ASN A 173 10.66 15.40 2.36
CA ASN A 173 11.93 14.70 2.58
C ASN A 173 11.72 13.17 2.67
N PRO A 174 12.29 12.36 1.76
CA PRO A 174 12.04 10.92 1.71
C PRO A 174 12.53 10.18 2.96
N TYR A 175 13.63 10.59 3.60
CA TYR A 175 14.14 9.94 4.82
C TYR A 175 13.23 10.14 6.04
N ARG A 176 12.63 11.33 6.17
CA ARG A 176 11.63 11.60 7.21
C ARG A 176 10.37 10.77 6.96
N SER A 177 9.93 10.72 5.71
CA SER A 177 8.77 9.94 5.27
C SER A 177 8.96 8.44 5.47
N LEU A 178 10.17 7.90 5.21
CA LEU A 178 10.54 6.52 5.52
C LEU A 178 10.51 6.22 7.02
N SER A 179 10.98 7.17 7.84
CA SER A 179 10.95 7.02 9.30
C SER A 179 9.50 6.96 9.82
N ALA A 180 8.62 7.80 9.29
CA ALA A 180 7.19 7.78 9.61
C ALA A 180 6.51 6.49 9.12
N LEU A 181 6.85 6.03 7.91
CA LEU A 181 6.35 4.77 7.36
C LEU A 181 6.80 3.56 8.19
N LYS A 182 8.03 3.56 8.71
CA LYS A 182 8.50 2.51 9.62
C LYS A 182 7.60 2.38 10.85
N TRP A 183 7.23 3.50 11.47
CA TRP A 183 6.25 3.49 12.57
C TRP A 183 4.89 2.94 12.14
N ALA A 184 4.42 3.28 10.93
CA ALA A 184 3.18 2.72 10.40
C ALA A 184 3.27 1.20 10.22
N PHE A 185 4.41 0.65 9.80
CA PHE A 185 4.65 -0.80 9.72
C PHE A 185 4.72 -1.49 11.08
N ASP A 186 5.22 -0.82 12.11
CA ASP A 186 5.23 -1.34 13.48
C ASP A 186 3.82 -1.37 14.08
N TYR A 187 2.97 -0.41 13.69
CA TYR A 187 1.58 -0.31 14.13
C TYR A 187 0.56 -1.02 13.22
N ALA A 188 0.98 -1.53 12.06
CA ALA A 188 0.23 -2.47 11.25
C ALA A 188 0.21 -3.84 11.93
#